data_AF-A0A537T7G7-F1
#
_entry.id   AF-A0A537T7G7-F1
#
_cell.length_a   1.000
_cell.length_b   1.000
_cell.length_c   1.000
_cell.angle_alpha   90.00
_cell.angle_beta   90.00
_cell.angle_gamma   90.00
#
_symmetry.space_group_name_H-M   'P 1'
#
loop_
_entity.id
_entity.type
_entity.pdbx_description
1 polymer ?
#
loop_
_entity_poly.entity_id
_entity_poly.type
_entity_poly.pdbx_seq_one_letter_code
_entity_poly.pdbx_strand_id
1 'polypeptide(L)'
;MSTATTAHSAEGGALQWFRRLVWLGIIANVVVGIVGVAAPAQVLAFLKLDPATPLVWPRCAAFFLILLSCFYIPAAVDPCAHRFSAVFAVVCRLAGFAFFAVVGGRYIVFGLYDLLFGAPQAICLYLAWQRMKAPADGRTSGAIVAVVAGLLFAGAFAWGAFRFVMQPILPEFASDEEYFKYGSIGNDGAAGIPYPLWVALPDVCAHHLPRPQGYPALGFVYDRGRNPAVDPPIGFSRAKVGVERMAINCAVCHTVRARLAADAEPQLYVGGAANTVDVLGYLSFLSRCAADDRFTADHLIPAMAAKVRMTWLDKVTYRFVLIPFVRKRLLEQGEALAWAKRRPAWGPGRIDPFNPVKFGMLHLADDETIGNSDMQAVWNLDARERIRPHGPLHWDGLNNSVREVVISSALGDGTVAREFSMPAMERIERFLRALPPPPSPHQPDPATVERGKVVFAANCAACHAPDGPRTLSVIPLAEVGTDINRSHMWTELARDTY
;
A
#
# COMPACT_ATOMS: atom_id res chain seq x y z
N MET A 1 37.52 8.46 71.70
CA MET A 1 36.58 9.13 70.77
C MET A 1 37.40 9.72 69.62
N SER A 2 37.38 9.06 68.47
CA SER A 2 37.94 9.58 67.21
C SER A 2 36.97 9.19 66.11
N THR A 3 36.18 10.15 65.65
CA THR A 3 35.30 10.01 64.49
C THR A 3 35.98 10.70 63.32
N ALA A 4 36.62 9.88 62.50
CA ALA A 4 36.96 10.23 61.13
C ALA A 4 35.65 10.34 60.34
N THR A 5 35.37 11.52 59.81
CA THR A 5 34.28 11.72 58.85
C THR A 5 34.72 12.78 57.85
N THR A 6 35.38 12.37 56.77
CA THR A 6 35.46 13.14 55.53
C THR A 6 35.88 12.22 54.39
N ALA A 7 34.99 12.12 53.39
CA ALA A 7 35.24 11.90 51.96
C ALA A 7 34.16 10.98 51.33
N HIS A 8 32.90 11.42 51.34
CA HIS A 8 32.02 11.06 50.23
C HIS A 8 32.42 11.96 49.06
N SER A 9 33.28 11.44 48.18
CA SER A 9 33.51 12.00 46.86
C SER A 9 32.16 12.11 46.15
N ALA A 10 31.74 13.34 45.85
CA ALA A 10 30.52 13.60 45.10
C ALA A 10 30.61 12.86 43.76
N GLU A 11 29.73 11.88 43.53
CA GLU A 11 29.58 11.24 42.22
C GLU A 11 29.41 12.33 41.17
N GLY A 12 30.33 12.40 40.20
CA GLY A 12 30.23 13.38 39.12
C GLY A 12 28.87 13.22 38.44
N GLY A 13 28.10 14.32 38.30
CA GLY A 13 26.68 14.26 37.92
C GLY A 13 26.34 13.43 36.67
N ALA A 14 27.28 13.24 35.73
CA ALA A 14 27.11 12.36 34.58
C ALA A 14 26.95 10.88 34.96
N LEU A 15 27.68 10.41 35.98
CA LEU A 15 27.59 9.03 36.48
C LEU A 15 26.25 8.78 37.18
N GLN A 16 25.80 9.75 37.98
CA GLN A 16 24.49 9.68 38.63
C GLN A 16 23.35 9.66 37.60
N TRP A 17 23.43 10.49 36.56
CA TRP A 17 22.48 10.47 35.45
C TRP A 17 22.51 9.15 34.66
N PHE A 18 23.70 8.58 34.40
CA PHE A 18 23.81 7.25 33.80
C PHE A 18 23.02 6.21 34.60
N ARG A 19 23.28 6.10 35.92
CA ARG A 19 22.60 5.14 36.80
C ARG A 19 21.08 5.30 36.77
N ARG A 20 20.59 6.54 36.84
CA ARG A 20 19.14 6.85 36.74
C ARG A 20 18.55 6.42 35.40
N LEU A 21 19.25 6.70 34.30
CA LEU A 21 18.80 6.32 32.95
C LEU A 21 18.79 4.80 32.75
N VAL A 22 19.73 4.07 33.34
CA VAL A 22 19.72 2.59 33.32
C VAL A 22 18.55 2.06 34.12
N TRP A 23 18.29 2.57 35.34
CA TRP A 23 17.13 2.17 36.14
C TRP A 23 15.80 2.47 35.44
N LEU A 24 15.64 3.66 34.87
CA LEU A 24 14.45 4.01 34.09
C LEU A 24 14.25 3.07 32.90
N GLY A 25 15.33 2.74 32.18
CA GLY A 25 15.29 1.79 31.08
C GLY A 25 14.94 0.36 31.51
N ILE A 26 15.40 -0.08 32.69
CA ILE A 26 15.03 -1.39 33.28
C ILE A 26 13.53 -1.40 33.59
N ILE A 27 13.02 -0.39 34.30
CA ILE A 27 11.61 -0.30 34.66
C ILE A 27 10.73 -0.27 33.40
N ALA A 28 11.10 0.55 32.42
CA ALA A 28 10.39 0.65 31.15
C ALA A 28 10.36 -0.71 30.41
N ASN A 29 11.48 -1.42 30.36
CA ASN A 29 11.56 -2.75 29.74
C ASN A 29 10.67 -3.77 30.45
N VAL A 30 10.65 -3.76 31.79
CA VAL A 30 9.80 -4.66 32.57
C VAL A 30 8.33 -4.38 32.33
N VAL A 31 7.91 -3.11 32.33
CA VAL A 31 6.52 -2.71 32.05
C VAL A 31 6.11 -3.12 30.64
N VAL A 32 6.90 -2.77 29.62
CA VAL A 32 6.64 -3.15 28.23
C VAL A 32 6.63 -4.67 28.06
N GLY A 33 7.57 -5.36 28.72
CA GLY A 33 7.66 -6.82 28.71
C GLY A 33 6.43 -7.50 29.31
N ILE A 34 5.96 -7.05 30.48
CA ILE A 34 4.75 -7.60 31.13
C ILE A 34 3.53 -7.41 30.22
N VAL A 35 3.35 -6.19 29.69
CA VAL A 35 2.23 -5.89 28.78
C VAL A 35 2.33 -6.73 27.50
N GLY A 36 3.53 -6.90 26.93
CA GLY A 36 3.76 -7.72 25.74
C GLY A 36 3.54 -9.22 25.97
N VAL A 37 3.83 -9.75 27.15
CA VAL A 37 3.54 -11.14 27.52
C VAL A 37 2.03 -11.35 27.70
N ALA A 38 1.36 -10.44 28.43
CA ALA A 38 -0.05 -10.57 28.77
C ALA A 38 -0.97 -10.31 27.57
N ALA A 39 -0.68 -9.28 26.77
CA ALA A 39 -1.55 -8.76 25.73
C ALA A 39 -0.80 -8.53 24.39
N PRO A 40 -0.13 -9.57 23.83
CA PRO A 40 0.71 -9.41 22.63
C PRO A 40 -0.10 -8.92 21.42
N ALA A 41 -1.32 -9.43 21.22
CA ALA A 41 -2.15 -9.05 20.08
C ALA A 41 -2.56 -7.58 20.15
N GLN A 42 -2.91 -7.09 21.34
CA GLN A 42 -3.27 -5.69 21.57
C GLN A 42 -2.06 -4.76 21.38
N VAL A 43 -0.87 -5.18 21.81
CA VAL A 43 0.37 -4.41 21.57
C VAL A 43 0.68 -4.32 20.09
N LEU A 44 0.61 -5.44 19.35
CA LEU A 44 0.82 -5.45 17.90
C LEU A 44 -0.21 -4.56 17.19
N ALA A 45 -1.49 -4.67 17.55
CA ALA A 45 -2.56 -3.85 16.98
C ALA A 45 -2.38 -2.35 17.29
N PHE A 46 -2.03 -2.01 18.54
CA PHE A 46 -1.77 -0.63 18.96
C PHE A 46 -0.62 0.00 18.16
N LEU A 47 0.46 -0.76 17.95
CA LEU A 47 1.60 -0.36 17.13
C LEU A 47 1.35 -0.53 15.63
N LYS A 48 0.19 -1.09 15.25
CA LYS A 48 -0.23 -1.43 13.88
C LYS A 48 0.83 -2.26 13.14
N LEU A 49 1.38 -3.24 13.84
CA LEU A 49 2.33 -4.22 13.33
C LEU A 49 1.60 -5.44 12.77
N ASP A 50 2.27 -6.15 11.86
CA ASP A 50 1.70 -7.37 11.27
C ASP A 50 1.41 -8.43 12.36
N PRO A 51 0.31 -9.20 12.22
CA PRO A 51 0.01 -10.28 13.16
C PRO A 51 1.14 -11.32 13.19
N ALA A 52 1.74 -11.53 14.37
CA ALA A 52 2.73 -12.58 14.58
C ALA A 52 2.05 -13.85 15.10
N THR A 53 1.61 -14.72 14.19
CA THR A 53 1.00 -16.02 14.52
C THR A 53 2.05 -17.14 14.36
N PRO A 54 2.23 -18.02 15.37
CA PRO A 54 1.58 -18.04 16.68
C PRO A 54 2.07 -16.95 17.64
N LEU A 55 1.17 -16.47 18.51
CA LEU A 55 1.45 -15.41 19.52
C LEU A 55 2.50 -15.80 20.57
N VAL A 56 3.01 -17.04 20.56
CA VAL A 56 4.10 -17.46 21.44
C VAL A 56 5.39 -16.68 21.15
N TRP A 57 5.65 -16.33 19.89
CA TRP A 57 6.87 -15.60 19.50
C TRP A 57 6.95 -14.19 20.10
N PRO A 58 5.92 -13.31 19.95
CA PRO A 58 5.97 -11.99 20.57
C PRO A 58 5.98 -12.07 22.11
N ARG A 59 5.32 -13.06 22.72
CA ARG A 59 5.40 -13.28 24.18
C ARG A 59 6.80 -13.67 24.61
N CYS A 60 7.45 -14.56 23.87
CA CYS A 60 8.81 -14.99 24.13
C CYS A 60 9.80 -13.81 24.05
N ALA A 61 9.69 -12.98 23.01
CA ALA A 61 10.50 -11.77 22.87
C ALA A 61 10.29 -10.78 24.04
N ALA A 62 9.03 -10.54 24.43
CA ALA A 62 8.69 -9.69 25.57
C ALA A 62 9.24 -10.25 26.90
N PHE A 63 9.22 -11.57 27.08
CA PHE A 63 9.83 -12.23 28.23
C PHE A 63 11.36 -12.08 28.24
N PHE A 64 12.02 -12.27 27.10
CA PHE A 64 13.47 -12.04 26.98
C PHE A 64 13.85 -10.59 27.27
N LEU A 65 13.01 -9.61 26.95
CA LEU A 65 13.24 -8.21 27.32
C LEU A 65 13.28 -8.01 28.84
N ILE A 66 12.44 -8.73 29.60
CA ILE A 66 12.46 -8.73 31.06
C ILE A 66 13.76 -9.36 31.56
N LEU A 67 14.11 -10.55 31.08
CA LEU A 67 15.34 -11.25 31.49
C LEU A 67 16.61 -10.46 31.16
N LEU A 68 16.67 -9.83 29.99
CA LEU A 68 17.77 -8.97 29.57
C LEU A 68 17.96 -7.80 30.55
N SER A 69 16.88 -7.29 31.13
CA SER A 69 16.93 -6.17 32.07
C SER A 69 17.62 -6.52 33.38
N CYS A 70 17.62 -7.79 33.79
CA CYS A 70 18.38 -8.26 34.95
C CYS A 70 19.89 -8.08 34.76
N PHE A 71 20.40 -8.27 33.54
CA PHE A 71 21.81 -8.09 33.22
C PHE A 71 22.26 -6.62 33.26
N TYR A 72 21.32 -5.67 33.28
CA TYR A 72 21.60 -4.24 33.39
C TYR A 72 21.68 -3.74 34.84
N ILE A 73 21.22 -4.53 35.82
CA ILE A 73 21.20 -4.14 37.23
C ILE A 73 22.61 -3.81 37.77
N PRO A 74 23.68 -4.62 37.50
CA PRO A 74 25.02 -4.28 37.99
C PRO A 74 25.51 -2.92 37.47
N ALA A 75 25.18 -2.57 36.22
CA ALA A 75 25.50 -1.26 35.64
C ALA A 75 24.72 -0.10 36.28
N ALA A 76 23.51 -0.36 36.77
CA ALA A 76 22.68 0.64 37.43
C ALA A 76 23.11 0.88 38.89
N VAL A 77 23.57 -0.18 39.57
CA VAL A 77 24.01 -0.13 40.97
C VAL A 77 25.39 0.49 41.09
N ASP A 78 26.40 -0.06 40.42
CA ASP A 78 27.78 0.44 40.43
C ASP A 78 28.44 0.26 39.05
N PRO A 79 28.28 1.25 38.14
CA PRO A 79 28.88 1.19 36.81
C PRO A 79 30.42 1.20 36.80
N CYS A 80 31.06 1.67 37.89
CA CYS A 80 32.50 1.76 37.98
C CYS A 80 33.13 0.42 38.39
N ALA A 81 32.48 -0.31 39.31
CA ALA A 81 32.85 -1.68 39.65
C ALA A 81 32.51 -2.67 38.52
N HIS A 82 31.40 -2.43 37.80
CA HIS A 82 30.91 -3.31 36.75
C HIS A 82 31.02 -2.70 35.34
N ARG A 83 32.24 -2.34 34.95
CA ARG A 83 32.51 -1.67 33.66
C ARG A 83 31.99 -2.44 32.45
N PHE A 84 32.16 -3.77 32.44
CA PHE A 84 31.64 -4.61 31.36
C PHE A 84 30.13 -4.48 31.24
N SER A 85 29.39 -4.64 32.33
CA SER A 85 27.93 -4.50 32.34
C SER A 85 27.48 -3.11 31.89
N ALA A 86 28.21 -2.05 32.27
CA ALA A 86 27.91 -0.69 31.87
C ALA A 86 28.09 -0.47 30.35
N VAL A 87 29.20 -0.94 29.76
CA VAL A 87 29.39 -0.93 28.29
C VAL A 87 28.32 -1.78 27.61
N PHE A 88 28.12 -3.00 28.11
CA PHE A 88 27.24 -3.98 27.50
C PHE A 88 25.79 -3.48 27.45
N ALA A 89 25.30 -2.85 28.52
CA ALA A 89 23.97 -2.25 28.54
C ALA A 89 23.77 -1.20 27.44
N VAL A 90 24.77 -0.33 27.22
CA VAL A 90 24.74 0.67 26.14
C VAL A 90 24.79 0.01 24.77
N VAL A 91 25.72 -0.93 24.58
CA VAL A 91 25.91 -1.63 23.30
C VAL A 91 24.65 -2.38 22.89
N CYS A 92 24.01 -3.11 23.81
CA CYS A 92 22.78 -3.84 23.52
C CYS A 92 21.63 -2.92 23.08
N ARG A 93 21.48 -1.74 23.71
CA ARG A 93 20.49 -0.73 23.30
C ARG A 93 20.78 -0.20 21.89
N LEU A 94 22.02 0.19 21.61
CA LEU A 94 22.38 0.70 20.27
C LEU A 94 22.28 -0.39 19.19
N ALA A 95 22.58 -1.65 19.54
CA ALA A 95 22.39 -2.80 18.65
C ALA A 95 20.90 -3.05 18.37
N GLY A 96 20.03 -2.91 19.36
CA GLY A 96 18.57 -2.96 19.18
C GLY A 96 18.07 -1.90 18.20
N PHE A 97 18.53 -0.66 18.34
CA PHE A 97 18.25 0.40 17.36
C PHE A 97 18.73 0.04 15.96
N ALA A 98 19.97 -0.39 15.80
CA ALA A 98 20.54 -0.76 14.50
C ALA A 98 19.75 -1.90 13.84
N PHE A 99 19.40 -2.94 14.61
CA PHE A 99 18.60 -4.07 14.13
C PHE A 99 17.24 -3.60 13.60
N PHE A 100 16.48 -2.83 14.40
CA PHE A 100 15.15 -2.36 13.97
C PHE A 100 15.20 -1.29 12.89
N ALA A 101 16.31 -0.56 12.75
CA ALA A 101 16.56 0.32 11.61
C ALA A 101 16.72 -0.46 10.30
N VAL A 102 17.40 -1.61 10.35
CA VAL A 102 17.56 -2.53 9.20
C VAL A 102 16.24 -3.24 8.87
N VAL A 103 15.54 -3.78 9.87
CA VAL A 103 14.21 -4.40 9.69
C VAL A 103 13.23 -3.40 9.06
N GLY A 104 13.27 -2.15 9.51
CA GLY A 104 12.47 -1.08 8.92
C GLY A 104 10.97 -1.24 9.21
N GLY A 105 10.15 -0.62 8.36
CA GLY A 105 8.70 -0.60 8.55
C GLY A 105 8.29 0.09 9.85
N ARG A 106 7.19 -0.39 10.45
CA ARG A 106 6.71 0.09 11.76
C ARG A 106 7.52 -0.43 12.94
N TYR A 107 8.34 -1.45 12.75
CA TYR A 107 9.20 -2.01 13.80
C TYR A 107 10.27 -1.03 14.29
N ILE A 108 10.55 0.04 13.53
CA ILE A 108 11.45 1.12 13.94
C ILE A 108 11.09 1.74 15.29
N VAL A 109 9.82 1.65 15.73
CA VAL A 109 9.37 2.13 17.06
C VAL A 109 10.15 1.47 18.20
N PHE A 110 10.49 0.18 18.08
CA PHE A 110 11.30 -0.53 19.07
C PHE A 110 12.75 -0.05 19.05
N GLY A 111 13.28 0.22 17.86
CA GLY A 111 14.60 0.82 17.72
C GLY A 111 14.67 2.23 18.31
N LEU A 112 13.66 3.07 18.08
CA LEU A 112 13.56 4.40 18.68
C LEU A 112 13.46 4.36 20.19
N TYR A 113 12.71 3.39 20.73
CA TYR A 113 12.64 3.11 22.16
C TYR A 113 14.02 2.77 22.73
N ASP A 114 14.79 1.89 22.08
CA ASP A 114 16.14 1.57 22.55
C ASP A 114 17.12 2.74 22.39
N LEU A 115 17.00 3.51 21.31
CA LEU A 115 17.83 4.70 21.07
C LEU A 115 17.56 5.79 22.12
N LEU A 116 16.30 5.95 22.54
CA LEU A 116 15.88 6.90 23.58
C LEU A 116 16.61 6.68 24.91
N PHE A 117 16.90 5.43 25.28
CA PHE A 117 17.68 5.11 26.48
C PHE A 117 19.17 4.98 26.18
N GLY A 118 19.54 4.31 25.10
CA GLY A 118 20.92 3.96 24.76
C GLY A 118 21.81 5.17 24.48
N ALA A 119 21.31 6.19 23.77
CA ALA A 119 22.11 7.37 23.44
C ALA A 119 22.41 8.26 24.66
N PRO A 120 21.43 8.64 25.52
CA PRO A 120 21.73 9.33 26.77
C PRO A 120 22.65 8.52 27.70
N GLN A 121 22.45 7.20 27.79
CA GLN A 121 23.34 6.32 28.57
C GLN A 121 24.77 6.34 28.02
N ALA A 122 24.96 6.24 26.70
CA ALA A 122 26.28 6.32 26.06
C ALA A 122 26.99 7.65 26.36
N ILE A 123 26.26 8.77 26.22
CA ILE A 123 26.80 10.12 26.45
C ILE A 123 27.19 10.29 27.92
N CYS A 124 26.30 9.93 28.86
CA CYS A 124 26.57 10.04 30.29
C CYS A 124 27.75 9.16 30.74
N LEU A 125 27.82 7.93 30.22
CA LEU A 125 28.91 6.99 30.53
C LEU A 125 30.25 7.48 29.99
N TYR A 126 30.27 7.97 28.74
CA TYR A 126 31.45 8.55 28.12
C TYR A 126 31.95 9.78 28.90
N LEU A 127 31.05 10.71 29.25
CA LEU A 127 31.40 11.90 30.04
C LEU A 127 31.90 11.54 31.45
N ALA A 128 31.32 10.51 32.07
CA ALA A 128 31.76 10.03 33.38
C ALA A 128 33.18 9.43 33.30
N TRP A 129 33.49 8.59 32.30
CA TRP A 129 34.85 8.06 32.11
C TRP A 129 35.87 9.11 31.69
N GLN A 130 35.48 10.09 30.87
CA GLN A 130 36.35 11.22 30.52
C GLN A 130 36.75 12.01 31.78
N ARG A 131 35.78 12.31 32.67
CA ARG A 131 36.06 13.00 33.93
C ARG A 131 36.95 12.18 34.87
N MET A 132 36.78 10.86 34.91
CA MET A 132 37.67 10.00 35.71
C MET A 132 39.10 9.94 35.16
N LYS A 133 39.33 10.26 33.88
CA LYS A 133 40.65 10.27 33.24
C LYS A 133 41.33 11.64 33.17
N ALA A 134 40.60 12.73 33.46
CA ALA A 134 41.10 14.09 33.29
C ALA A 134 41.97 14.57 34.49
N PRO A 135 43.14 15.21 34.26
CA PRO A 135 43.87 15.93 35.31
C PRO A 135 43.08 17.15 35.80
N ALA A 136 43.36 17.60 37.03
CA ALA A 136 42.53 18.54 37.80
C ALA A 136 42.28 19.94 37.17
N ASP A 137 42.93 20.32 36.06
CA ASP A 137 42.90 21.71 35.55
C ASP A 137 42.76 21.86 34.02
N GLY A 138 42.22 20.86 33.31
CA GLY A 138 42.07 20.90 31.84
C GLY A 138 40.62 20.79 31.36
N ARG A 139 40.15 21.75 30.55
CA ARG A 139 38.90 21.62 29.78
C ARG A 139 38.97 20.37 28.88
N THR A 140 38.07 19.43 29.11
CA THR A 140 38.05 18.13 28.41
C THR A 140 37.41 18.21 27.03
N SER A 141 38.09 17.63 26.03
CA SER A 141 37.60 17.38 24.66
C SER A 141 36.34 16.50 24.62
N GLY A 142 35.98 15.84 25.73
CA GLY A 142 34.77 15.03 25.86
C GLY A 142 33.45 15.81 25.73
N ALA A 143 33.43 17.12 26.00
CA ALA A 143 32.22 17.93 25.82
C ALA A 143 31.83 18.05 24.33
N ILE A 144 32.80 18.22 23.44
CA ILE A 144 32.58 18.31 22.00
C ILE A 144 32.05 16.98 21.47
N VAL A 145 32.64 15.85 21.88
CA VAL A 145 32.19 14.51 21.48
C VAL A 145 30.77 14.23 21.98
N ALA A 146 30.42 14.65 23.20
CA ALA A 146 29.06 14.51 23.73
C ALA A 146 28.04 15.36 22.94
N VAL A 147 28.40 16.58 22.53
CA VAL A 147 27.55 17.43 21.69
C VAL A 147 27.36 16.80 20.31
N VAL A 148 28.43 16.33 19.66
CA VAL A 148 28.35 15.65 18.36
C VAL A 148 27.51 14.38 18.45
N ALA A 149 27.73 13.54 19.48
CA ALA A 149 26.92 12.35 19.72
C ALA A 149 25.45 12.69 19.99
N GLY A 150 25.18 13.78 20.71
CA GLY A 150 23.82 14.29 20.94
C GLY A 150 23.13 14.73 19.66
N LEU A 151 23.85 15.42 18.75
CA LEU A 151 23.33 15.82 17.44
C LEU A 151 23.08 14.60 16.54
N LEU A 152 23.99 13.62 16.53
CA LEU A 152 23.81 12.36 15.80
C LEU A 152 22.59 11.58 16.33
N PHE A 153 22.41 11.53 17.64
CA PHE A 153 21.22 10.95 18.27
C PHE A 153 19.95 11.68 17.83
N ALA A 154 19.91 13.01 17.94
CA ALA A 154 18.75 13.80 17.55
C ALA A 154 18.41 13.58 16.06
N GLY A 155 19.41 13.53 15.19
CA GLY A 155 19.24 13.22 13.76
C GLY A 155 18.72 11.81 13.52
N ALA A 156 19.30 10.79 14.15
CA ALA A 156 18.88 9.39 14.03
C ALA A 156 17.47 9.16 14.57
N PHE A 157 17.13 9.78 15.71
CA PHE A 157 15.80 9.71 16.30
C PHE A 157 14.77 10.43 15.42
N ALA A 158 15.07 11.64 14.94
CA ALA A 158 14.19 12.37 14.03
C ALA A 158 13.96 11.59 12.73
N TRP A 159 15.01 10.97 12.17
CA TRP A 159 14.90 10.12 10.99
C TRP A 159 14.04 8.87 11.23
N GLY A 160 14.25 8.15 12.33
CA GLY A 160 13.45 6.97 12.66
C GLY A 160 11.99 7.33 12.97
N ALA A 161 11.75 8.44 13.68
CA ALA A 161 10.42 8.94 13.95
C ALA A 161 9.70 9.37 12.66
N PHE A 162 10.41 10.05 11.76
CA PHE A 162 9.91 10.36 10.43
C PHE A 162 9.54 9.09 9.66
N ARG A 163 10.43 8.08 9.63
CA ARG A 163 10.17 6.78 9.02
C ARG A 163 8.92 6.11 9.57
N PHE A 164 8.69 6.18 10.89
CA PHE A 164 7.51 5.60 11.56
C PHE A 164 6.22 6.33 11.17
N VAL A 165 6.22 7.67 11.28
CA VAL A 165 5.06 8.50 10.96
C VAL A 165 4.67 8.40 9.49
N MET A 166 5.66 8.25 8.62
CA MET A 166 5.46 8.12 7.17
C MET A 166 5.16 6.68 6.72
N GLN A 167 5.10 5.69 7.63
CA GLN A 167 4.68 4.35 7.25
C GLN A 167 3.23 4.35 6.73
N PRO A 168 2.95 3.59 5.65
CA PRO A 168 1.59 3.39 5.17
C PRO A 168 0.63 2.92 6.28
N ILE A 169 -0.58 3.49 6.30
CA ILE A 169 -1.73 2.96 7.03
C ILE A 169 -2.73 2.51 5.98
N LEU A 170 -2.87 1.20 5.84
CA LEU A 170 -3.87 0.56 5.01
C LEU A 170 -5.10 0.26 5.87
N PRO A 171 -6.33 0.49 5.38
CA PRO A 171 -7.54 0.02 6.05
C PRO A 171 -7.55 -1.52 6.13
N GLU A 172 -8.05 -2.04 7.24
CA GLU A 172 -8.36 -3.46 7.38
C GLU A 172 -9.77 -3.75 6.87
N PHE A 173 -9.96 -4.93 6.28
CA PHE A 173 -11.23 -5.35 5.68
C PHE A 173 -11.61 -6.75 6.19
N ALA A 174 -12.87 -6.91 6.58
CA ALA A 174 -13.34 -8.13 7.23
C ALA A 174 -13.51 -9.30 6.24
N SER A 175 -13.87 -9.02 4.99
CA SER A 175 -14.06 -10.02 3.94
C SER A 175 -13.12 -9.79 2.76
N ASP A 176 -12.83 -10.85 2.00
CA ASP A 176 -12.04 -10.73 0.78
C ASP A 176 -12.82 -10.01 -0.34
N GLU A 177 -14.15 -9.99 -0.30
CA GLU A 177 -14.98 -9.17 -1.19
C GLU A 177 -14.79 -7.67 -0.93
N GLU A 178 -14.87 -7.23 0.34
CA GLU A 178 -14.63 -5.82 0.68
C GLU A 178 -13.21 -5.41 0.34
N TYR A 179 -12.24 -6.30 0.59
CA TYR A 179 -10.87 -6.10 0.18
C TYR A 179 -10.74 -5.98 -1.34
N PHE A 180 -11.43 -6.81 -2.12
CA PHE A 180 -11.45 -6.68 -3.57
C PHE A 180 -12.01 -5.31 -4.02
N LYS A 181 -13.11 -4.85 -3.40
CA LYS A 181 -13.74 -3.57 -3.74
C LYS A 181 -12.88 -2.34 -3.38
N TYR A 182 -12.19 -2.36 -2.24
CA TYR A 182 -11.60 -1.14 -1.63
C TYR A 182 -10.17 -1.30 -1.09
N GLY A 183 -9.59 -2.50 -1.21
CA GLY A 183 -8.24 -2.81 -0.75
C GLY A 183 -7.17 -2.15 -1.61
N SER A 184 -6.04 -1.83 -0.97
CA SER A 184 -4.84 -1.37 -1.66
C SER A 184 -4.15 -2.52 -2.40
N ILE A 185 -3.64 -2.24 -3.60
CA ILE A 185 -2.77 -3.16 -4.35
C ILE A 185 -1.29 -2.77 -4.27
N GLY A 186 -0.94 -1.74 -3.48
CA GLY A 186 0.45 -1.27 -3.35
C GLY A 186 0.84 -0.17 -4.36
N ASN A 187 -0.12 0.63 -4.81
CA ASN A 187 0.08 1.77 -5.72
C ASN A 187 -0.24 3.13 -5.07
N ASP A 188 -0.68 3.16 -3.82
CA ASP A 188 -1.19 4.37 -3.16
C ASP A 188 -0.15 5.50 -3.08
N GLY A 189 1.10 5.20 -2.74
CA GLY A 189 2.15 6.20 -2.65
C GLY A 189 2.66 6.70 -4.01
N ALA A 190 2.72 5.81 -5.00
CA ALA A 190 3.30 6.06 -6.31
C ALA A 190 2.34 6.76 -7.28
N ALA A 191 1.10 6.27 -7.38
CA ALA A 191 0.08 6.75 -8.31
C ALA A 191 -1.13 7.40 -7.60
N GLY A 192 -1.30 7.16 -6.30
CA GLY A 192 -2.46 7.67 -5.57
C GLY A 192 -2.48 9.20 -5.43
N ILE A 193 -3.65 9.78 -5.70
CA ILE A 193 -3.91 11.22 -5.60
C ILE A 193 -4.31 11.55 -4.17
N PRO A 194 -3.74 12.59 -3.52
CA PRO A 194 -4.17 12.99 -2.18
C PRO A 194 -5.70 13.16 -2.08
N TYR A 195 -6.33 12.48 -1.12
CA TYR A 195 -7.79 12.34 -1.04
C TYR A 195 -8.57 13.67 -1.08
N PRO A 196 -8.21 14.69 -0.28
CA PRO A 196 -8.81 16.02 -0.38
C PRO A 196 -8.79 16.56 -1.80
N LEU A 197 -7.64 16.46 -2.47
CA LEU A 197 -7.49 16.93 -3.85
C LEU A 197 -8.38 16.11 -4.78
N TRP A 198 -8.34 14.78 -4.69
CA TRP A 198 -9.15 13.89 -5.50
C TRP A 198 -10.65 14.21 -5.43
N VAL A 199 -11.22 14.46 -4.23
CA VAL A 199 -12.65 14.82 -4.11
C VAL A 199 -12.97 16.22 -4.64
N ALA A 200 -11.99 17.12 -4.73
CA ALA A 200 -12.18 18.49 -5.20
C ALA A 200 -12.05 18.63 -6.73
N LEU A 201 -11.27 17.76 -7.39
CA LEU A 201 -11.03 17.85 -8.84
C LEU A 201 -12.33 17.91 -9.67
N PRO A 202 -13.36 17.08 -9.41
CA PRO A 202 -14.57 17.11 -10.23
C PRO A 202 -15.35 18.43 -10.14
N ASP A 203 -15.22 19.17 -9.05
CA ASP A 203 -15.88 20.47 -8.89
C ASP A 203 -15.08 21.56 -9.62
N VAL A 204 -13.76 21.61 -9.41
CA VAL A 204 -12.88 22.63 -10.01
C VAL A 204 -12.77 22.46 -11.53
N CYS A 205 -12.74 21.21 -11.99
CA CYS A 205 -12.55 20.84 -13.38
C CYS A 205 -13.81 20.24 -14.02
N ALA A 206 -15.01 20.56 -13.53
CA ALA A 206 -16.27 19.96 -13.97
C ALA A 206 -16.48 19.97 -15.50
N HIS A 207 -16.04 21.02 -16.18
CA HIS A 207 -16.11 21.18 -17.64
C HIS A 207 -15.22 20.20 -18.45
N HIS A 208 -14.25 19.54 -17.83
CA HIS A 208 -13.46 18.46 -18.46
C HIS A 208 -14.15 17.09 -18.33
N LEU A 209 -15.23 16.99 -17.56
CA LEU A 209 -16.01 15.76 -17.43
C LEU A 209 -17.03 15.64 -18.57
N PRO A 210 -17.41 14.41 -18.97
CA PRO A 210 -18.45 14.21 -19.96
C PRO A 210 -19.81 14.81 -19.55
N ARG A 211 -20.11 14.81 -18.24
CA ARG A 211 -21.35 15.29 -17.63
C ARG A 211 -21.06 15.88 -16.24
N PRO A 212 -21.86 16.83 -15.72
CA PRO A 212 -21.64 17.46 -14.42
C PRO A 212 -22.14 16.57 -13.26
N GLN A 213 -21.65 15.34 -13.17
CA GLN A 213 -22.07 14.35 -12.17
C GLN A 213 -20.91 13.89 -11.27
N GLY A 214 -19.79 14.62 -11.30
CA GLY A 214 -18.55 14.20 -10.65
C GLY A 214 -17.97 12.94 -11.29
N TYR A 215 -17.30 12.11 -10.49
CA TYR A 215 -16.72 10.85 -10.95
C TYR A 215 -17.71 9.82 -11.55
N PRO A 216 -18.99 9.73 -11.12
CA PRO A 216 -20.01 8.95 -11.83
C PRO A 216 -20.12 9.25 -13.34
N ALA A 217 -19.75 10.46 -13.81
CA ALA A 217 -19.74 10.80 -15.23
C ALA A 217 -18.74 9.95 -16.04
N LEU A 218 -17.73 9.38 -15.38
CA LEU A 218 -16.71 8.50 -15.93
C LEU A 218 -17.04 7.01 -15.70
N GLY A 219 -18.25 6.72 -15.24
CA GLY A 219 -18.73 5.35 -15.07
C GLY A 219 -18.27 4.64 -13.81
N PHE A 220 -17.69 5.36 -12.84
CA PHE A 220 -17.42 4.77 -11.53
C PHE A 220 -18.73 4.43 -10.80
N VAL A 221 -18.72 3.28 -10.11
CA VAL A 221 -19.88 2.72 -9.42
C VAL A 221 -19.66 2.70 -7.91
N TYR A 222 -20.75 2.78 -7.16
CA TYR A 222 -20.71 2.95 -5.71
C TYR A 222 -21.69 1.96 -5.07
N ASP A 223 -21.30 1.35 -3.94
CA ASP A 223 -22.24 0.59 -3.13
C ASP A 223 -23.40 1.50 -2.67
N ARG A 224 -24.57 0.88 -2.46
CA ARG A 224 -25.77 1.59 -2.01
C ARG A 224 -25.51 2.33 -0.69
N GLY A 225 -25.94 3.59 -0.64
CA GLY A 225 -25.80 4.45 0.55
C GLY A 225 -24.49 5.24 0.64
N ARG A 226 -23.54 5.00 -0.27
CA ARG A 226 -22.32 5.84 -0.38
C ARG A 226 -22.62 7.15 -1.09
N ASN A 227 -21.95 8.21 -0.67
CA ASN A 227 -21.99 9.54 -1.26
C ASN A 227 -20.87 9.70 -2.31
N PRO A 228 -21.20 9.77 -3.61
CA PRO A 228 -20.19 9.90 -4.68
C PRO A 228 -19.30 11.14 -4.59
N ALA A 229 -19.69 12.15 -3.80
CA ALA A 229 -18.90 13.37 -3.63
C ALA A 229 -17.69 13.18 -2.69
N VAL A 230 -17.70 12.19 -1.80
CA VAL A 230 -16.68 12.03 -0.75
C VAL A 230 -16.25 10.59 -0.47
N ASP A 231 -17.08 9.61 -0.79
CA ASP A 231 -16.77 8.20 -0.56
C ASP A 231 -16.01 7.60 -1.76
N PRO A 232 -15.13 6.60 -1.53
CA PRO A 232 -14.48 5.90 -2.61
C PRO A 232 -15.51 5.07 -3.41
N PRO A 233 -15.47 5.11 -4.75
CA PRO A 233 -16.19 4.15 -5.58
C PRO A 233 -15.58 2.75 -5.42
N ILE A 234 -16.32 1.74 -5.84
CA ILE A 234 -15.77 0.39 -6.00
C ILE A 234 -14.66 0.48 -7.04
N GLY A 235 -13.50 -0.11 -6.73
CA GLY A 235 -12.33 0.02 -7.57
C GLY A 235 -11.28 0.99 -7.04
N PHE A 236 -11.46 1.54 -5.84
CA PHE A 236 -10.52 2.50 -5.27
C PHE A 236 -10.14 2.17 -3.83
N SER A 237 -8.84 2.20 -3.55
CA SER A 237 -8.32 2.24 -2.19
C SER A 237 -8.28 3.65 -1.64
N ARG A 238 -8.54 3.77 -0.33
CA ARG A 238 -8.25 4.97 0.46
C ARG A 238 -7.26 4.62 1.54
N ALA A 239 -5.97 4.78 1.25
CA ALA A 239 -4.88 4.50 2.19
C ALA A 239 -4.10 5.76 2.54
N LYS A 240 -3.44 5.76 3.71
CA LYS A 240 -2.57 6.87 4.11
C LYS A 240 -1.11 6.51 3.88
N VAL A 241 -0.49 7.12 2.87
CA VAL A 241 0.95 7.08 2.60
C VAL A 241 1.48 8.50 2.67
N GLY A 242 1.98 8.88 3.87
CA GLY A 242 2.20 10.27 4.27
C GLY A 242 0.89 11.03 4.50
N VAL A 243 0.12 11.22 3.43
CA VAL A 243 -1.26 11.75 3.44
C VAL A 243 -2.25 10.68 3.00
N GLU A 244 -3.54 10.85 3.31
CA GLU A 244 -4.59 10.02 2.70
C GLU A 244 -4.60 10.20 1.19
N ARG A 245 -4.70 9.10 0.45
CA ARG A 245 -4.65 9.05 -1.00
C ARG A 245 -5.72 8.11 -1.53
N MET A 246 -6.16 8.40 -2.75
CA MET A 246 -7.08 7.63 -3.55
C MET A 246 -6.31 7.01 -4.70
N ALA A 247 -6.30 5.68 -4.79
CA ALA A 247 -5.68 4.94 -5.88
C ALA A 247 -6.64 3.89 -6.43
N ILE A 248 -6.49 3.54 -7.71
CA ILE A 248 -7.30 2.51 -8.34
C ILE A 248 -6.89 1.12 -7.86
N ASN A 249 -7.82 0.17 -7.89
CA ASN A 249 -7.55 -1.25 -7.71
C ASN A 249 -8.34 -2.07 -8.75
N CYS A 250 -8.16 -3.39 -8.74
CA CYS A 250 -8.70 -4.31 -9.72
C CYS A 250 -10.23 -4.21 -9.92
N ALA A 251 -11.00 -3.89 -8.88
CA ALA A 251 -12.45 -3.85 -8.95
C ALA A 251 -12.98 -2.71 -9.85
N VAL A 252 -12.15 -1.72 -10.22
CA VAL A 252 -12.52 -0.66 -11.17
C VAL A 252 -12.82 -1.25 -12.55
N CYS A 253 -12.04 -2.27 -12.94
CA CYS A 253 -12.15 -2.99 -14.21
C CYS A 253 -13.07 -4.22 -14.11
N HIS A 254 -13.30 -4.72 -12.89
CA HIS A 254 -13.96 -6.00 -12.64
C HIS A 254 -15.24 -5.89 -11.81
N THR A 255 -16.01 -4.82 -12.03
CA THR A 255 -17.36 -4.66 -11.45
C THR A 255 -18.36 -4.28 -12.53
N VAL A 256 -19.31 -5.17 -12.81
CA VAL A 256 -20.35 -4.94 -13.82
C VAL A 256 -21.60 -4.34 -13.17
N ARG A 257 -22.24 -3.40 -13.88
CA ARG A 257 -23.54 -2.83 -13.50
C ARG A 257 -24.60 -3.33 -14.47
N ALA A 258 -25.63 -4.01 -13.98
CA ALA A 258 -26.70 -4.56 -14.80
C ALA A 258 -28.09 -4.32 -14.17
N ARG A 259 -29.12 -4.27 -15.01
CA ARG A 259 -30.52 -4.14 -14.61
C ARG A 259 -31.40 -4.94 -15.57
N LEU A 260 -32.50 -5.50 -15.08
CA LEU A 260 -33.39 -6.34 -15.89
C LEU A 260 -34.34 -5.55 -16.78
N ALA A 261 -34.67 -4.33 -16.36
CA ALA A 261 -35.52 -3.41 -17.09
C ALA A 261 -34.91 -2.00 -17.05
N ALA A 262 -35.30 -1.13 -17.98
CA ALA A 262 -34.74 0.22 -18.10
C ALA A 262 -35.03 1.12 -16.90
N ASP A 263 -36.08 0.83 -16.14
CA ASP A 263 -36.53 1.52 -14.93
C ASP A 263 -36.13 0.79 -13.64
N ALA A 264 -35.65 -0.45 -13.72
CA ALA A 264 -35.22 -1.22 -12.56
C ALA A 264 -33.92 -0.66 -11.96
N GLU A 265 -33.85 -0.73 -10.63
CA GLU A 265 -32.64 -0.40 -9.88
C GLU A 265 -31.48 -1.31 -10.32
N PRO A 266 -30.33 -0.72 -10.70
CA PRO A 266 -29.18 -1.49 -11.16
C PRO A 266 -28.52 -2.25 -10.00
N GLN A 267 -28.15 -3.49 -10.29
CA GLN A 267 -27.34 -4.34 -9.43
C GLN A 267 -25.87 -4.24 -9.84
N LEU A 268 -25.00 -4.41 -8.86
CA LEU A 268 -23.54 -4.45 -9.04
C LEU A 268 -23.06 -5.88 -8.79
N TYR A 269 -22.26 -6.40 -9.70
CA TYR A 269 -21.65 -7.73 -9.56
C TYR A 269 -20.14 -7.60 -9.67
N VAL A 270 -19.45 -7.85 -8.57
CA VAL A 270 -17.98 -7.92 -8.52
C VAL A 270 -17.49 -9.18 -9.24
N GLY A 271 -16.27 -9.14 -9.76
CA GLY A 271 -15.68 -10.19 -10.59
C GLY A 271 -16.26 -10.28 -12.00
N GLY A 272 -17.25 -9.45 -12.36
CA GLY A 272 -17.78 -9.35 -13.72
C GLY A 272 -16.94 -8.43 -14.61
N ALA A 273 -17.22 -8.43 -15.91
CA ALA A 273 -16.60 -7.49 -16.85
C ALA A 273 -17.21 -6.09 -16.70
N ALA A 274 -16.46 -5.10 -16.22
CA ALA A 274 -16.99 -3.74 -16.09
C ALA A 274 -17.45 -3.22 -17.46
N ASN A 275 -18.65 -2.63 -17.50
CA ASN A 275 -19.33 -2.21 -18.72
C ASN A 275 -19.61 -0.70 -18.75
N THR A 276 -19.17 0.04 -17.72
CA THR A 276 -19.52 1.46 -17.54
C THR A 276 -18.30 2.36 -17.37
N VAL A 277 -17.22 1.87 -16.76
CA VAL A 277 -16.02 2.68 -16.50
C VAL A 277 -15.35 3.15 -17.79
N ASP A 278 -15.02 4.43 -17.87
CA ASP A 278 -14.20 5.02 -18.92
C ASP A 278 -12.79 5.32 -18.37
N VAL A 279 -11.90 4.32 -18.47
CA VAL A 279 -10.54 4.40 -17.90
C VAL A 279 -9.72 5.48 -18.61
N LEU A 280 -9.75 5.52 -19.94
CA LEU A 280 -9.04 6.54 -20.72
C LEU A 280 -9.63 7.93 -20.45
N GLY A 281 -10.95 8.03 -20.30
CA GLY A 281 -11.64 9.26 -19.90
C GLY A 281 -11.19 9.78 -18.54
N TYR A 282 -11.04 8.90 -17.53
CA TYR A 282 -10.53 9.28 -16.22
C TYR A 282 -9.09 9.78 -16.27
N LEU A 283 -8.21 9.04 -16.94
CA LEU A 283 -6.81 9.45 -17.10
C LEU A 283 -6.70 10.79 -17.86
N SER A 284 -7.51 10.97 -18.91
CA SER A 284 -7.58 12.20 -19.69
C SER A 284 -8.13 13.37 -18.86
N PHE A 285 -9.15 13.14 -18.04
CA PHE A 285 -9.72 14.14 -17.13
C PHE A 285 -8.66 14.66 -16.16
N LEU A 286 -7.88 13.77 -15.54
CA LEU A 286 -6.83 14.16 -14.61
C LEU A 286 -5.76 15.04 -15.28
N SER A 287 -5.25 14.63 -16.44
CA SER A 287 -4.22 15.38 -17.15
C SER A 287 -4.74 16.71 -17.72
N ARG A 288 -5.97 16.75 -18.23
CA ARG A 288 -6.61 18.01 -18.68
C ARG A 288 -6.86 18.96 -17.52
N CYS A 289 -7.33 18.44 -16.38
CA CYS A 289 -7.51 19.24 -15.18
C CYS A 289 -6.17 19.82 -14.69
N ALA A 290 -5.08 19.05 -14.70
CA ALA A 290 -3.75 19.55 -14.32
C ALA A 290 -3.18 20.60 -15.29
N ALA A 291 -3.52 20.51 -16.57
CA ALA A 291 -3.17 21.50 -17.58
C ALA A 291 -4.01 22.79 -17.51
N ASP A 292 -5.14 22.77 -16.81
CA ASP A 292 -6.03 23.91 -16.67
C ASP A 292 -5.45 25.00 -15.76
N ASP A 293 -5.69 26.27 -16.12
CA ASP A 293 -5.27 27.42 -15.33
C ASP A 293 -5.95 27.49 -13.95
N ARG A 294 -7.08 26.79 -13.77
CA ARG A 294 -7.74 26.64 -12.47
C ARG A 294 -7.06 25.64 -11.54
N PHE A 295 -6.08 24.86 -12.01
CA PHE A 295 -5.31 23.95 -11.15
C PHE A 295 -4.31 24.73 -10.29
N THR A 296 -4.85 25.48 -9.34
CA THR A 296 -4.11 26.32 -8.42
C THR A 296 -4.64 26.12 -7.01
N ALA A 297 -3.79 26.44 -6.03
CA ALA A 297 -4.17 26.35 -4.63
C ALA A 297 -5.36 27.27 -4.27
N ASP A 298 -5.54 28.38 -4.99
CA ASP A 298 -6.62 29.35 -4.74
C ASP A 298 -8.01 28.80 -5.11
N HIS A 299 -8.10 27.91 -6.11
CA HIS A 299 -9.34 27.22 -6.45
C HIS A 299 -9.50 25.88 -5.72
N LEU A 300 -8.41 25.11 -5.61
CA LEU A 300 -8.46 23.76 -5.07
C LEU A 300 -8.65 23.77 -3.54
N ILE A 301 -7.97 24.62 -2.78
CA ILE A 301 -8.08 24.59 -1.31
C ILE A 301 -9.49 24.89 -0.80
N PRO A 302 -10.21 25.91 -1.31
CA PRO A 302 -11.61 26.12 -0.95
C PRO A 302 -12.51 24.92 -1.30
N ALA A 303 -12.35 24.34 -2.49
CA ALA A 303 -13.11 23.18 -2.92
C ALA A 303 -12.84 21.93 -2.05
N MET A 304 -11.58 21.72 -1.65
CA MET A 304 -11.21 20.68 -0.68
C MET A 304 -11.85 20.93 0.67
N ALA A 305 -11.70 22.14 1.22
CA ALA A 305 -12.20 22.50 2.55
C ALA A 305 -13.74 22.45 2.66
N ALA A 306 -14.46 22.54 1.55
CA ALA A 306 -15.92 22.36 1.50
C ALA A 306 -16.36 20.89 1.69
N LYS A 307 -15.48 19.92 1.41
CA LYS A 307 -15.80 18.48 1.47
C LYS A 307 -15.09 17.76 2.62
N VAL A 308 -13.91 18.24 3.02
CA VAL A 308 -13.08 17.60 4.04
C VAL A 308 -12.58 18.62 5.05
N ARG A 309 -12.44 18.20 6.32
CA ARG A 309 -11.86 19.04 7.36
C ARG A 309 -10.36 19.20 7.13
N MET A 310 -9.91 20.44 6.93
CA MET A 310 -8.50 20.78 6.77
C MET A 310 -8.01 21.69 7.90
N THR A 311 -6.89 21.34 8.52
CA THR A 311 -6.17 22.21 9.45
C THR A 311 -5.43 23.32 8.69
N TRP A 312 -4.93 24.32 9.41
CA TRP A 312 -4.05 25.34 8.82
C TRP A 312 -2.79 24.73 8.19
N LEU A 313 -2.17 23.76 8.89
CA LEU A 313 -0.98 23.07 8.39
C LEU A 313 -1.27 22.26 7.13
N ASP A 314 -2.44 21.61 7.05
CA ASP A 314 -2.86 20.93 5.82
C ASP A 314 -2.94 21.92 4.66
N LYS A 315 -3.60 23.07 4.85
CA LYS A 315 -3.72 24.07 3.78
C LYS A 315 -2.36 24.57 3.29
N VAL A 316 -1.41 24.83 4.19
CA VAL A 316 -0.03 25.22 3.84
C VAL A 316 0.67 24.10 3.07
N THR A 317 0.58 22.86 3.56
CA THR A 317 1.20 21.68 2.92
C THR A 317 0.63 21.44 1.52
N TYR A 318 -0.69 21.54 1.36
CA TYR A 318 -1.33 21.40 0.05
C TYR A 318 -0.94 22.53 -0.89
N ARG A 319 -0.95 23.79 -0.43
CA ARG A 319 -0.62 24.96 -1.24
C ARG A 319 0.78 24.87 -1.85
N PHE A 320 1.78 24.59 -1.02
CA PHE A 320 3.18 24.76 -1.41
C PHE A 320 3.88 23.46 -1.78
N VAL A 321 3.34 22.30 -1.39
CA VAL A 321 3.97 21.00 -1.65
C VAL A 321 3.09 20.10 -2.51
N LEU A 322 1.89 19.74 -2.05
CA LEU A 322 1.14 18.67 -2.71
C LEU A 322 0.50 19.10 -4.02
N ILE A 323 -0.11 20.28 -4.11
CA ILE A 323 -0.74 20.74 -5.36
C ILE A 323 0.29 20.91 -6.49
N PRO A 324 1.43 21.60 -6.30
CA PRO A 324 2.46 21.68 -7.33
C PRO A 324 3.01 20.31 -7.75
N PHE A 325 3.25 19.43 -6.77
CA PHE A 325 3.75 18.08 -7.03
C PHE A 325 2.75 17.25 -7.83
N VAL A 326 1.48 17.24 -7.43
CA VAL A 326 0.44 16.49 -8.14
C VAL A 326 0.22 17.07 -9.53
N ARG A 327 0.21 18.40 -9.70
CA ARG A 327 0.12 19.03 -11.02
C ARG A 327 1.22 18.51 -11.95
N LYS A 328 2.47 18.52 -11.48
CA LYS A 328 3.61 18.01 -12.25
C LYS A 328 3.40 16.55 -12.66
N ARG A 329 3.04 15.67 -11.71
CA ARG A 329 2.84 14.23 -11.99
C ARG A 329 1.70 13.96 -12.96
N LEU A 330 0.59 14.69 -12.86
CA LEU A 330 -0.55 14.53 -13.76
C LEU A 330 -0.27 15.05 -15.18
N LEU A 331 0.61 16.04 -15.32
CA LEU A 331 1.11 16.50 -16.62
C LEU A 331 2.04 15.45 -17.25
N GLU A 332 2.99 14.90 -16.49
CA GLU A 332 3.86 13.79 -16.92
C GLU A 332 3.03 12.57 -17.38
N GLN A 333 1.97 12.22 -16.64
CA GLN A 333 1.02 11.18 -17.05
C GLN A 333 0.35 11.52 -18.40
N GLY A 334 -0.01 12.80 -18.62
CA GLY A 334 -0.64 13.24 -19.86
C GLY A 334 0.30 13.15 -21.07
N GLU A 335 1.60 13.36 -20.87
CA GLU A 335 2.65 13.13 -21.87
C GLU A 335 2.81 11.63 -22.14
N ALA A 336 2.87 10.81 -21.10
CA ALA A 336 2.96 9.36 -21.21
C ALA A 336 1.75 8.73 -21.91
N LEU A 337 0.58 9.39 -21.91
CA LEU A 337 -0.63 8.97 -22.61
C LEU A 337 -0.80 9.56 -24.01
N ALA A 338 0.19 10.31 -24.52
CA ALA A 338 0.11 10.92 -25.84
C ALA A 338 -0.11 9.89 -26.97
N TRP A 339 0.45 8.69 -26.83
CA TRP A 339 0.28 7.58 -27.78
C TRP A 339 -1.20 7.18 -27.97
N ALA A 340 -1.99 7.24 -26.89
CA ALA A 340 -3.41 6.85 -26.91
C ALA A 340 -4.27 7.85 -27.67
N LYS A 341 -3.85 9.12 -27.79
CA LYS A 341 -4.57 10.16 -28.54
C LYS A 341 -4.58 9.92 -30.05
N ARG A 342 -3.65 9.11 -30.57
CA ARG A 342 -3.52 8.77 -31.99
C ARG A 342 -4.25 7.48 -32.38
N ARG A 343 -4.92 6.85 -31.42
CA ARG A 343 -5.61 5.56 -31.57
C ARG A 343 -7.09 5.70 -31.25
N PRO A 344 -7.93 4.72 -31.62
CA PRO A 344 -9.33 4.69 -31.20
C PRO A 344 -9.43 4.78 -29.67
N ALA A 345 -10.32 5.65 -29.18
CA ALA A 345 -10.63 5.72 -27.77
C ALA A 345 -11.09 4.34 -27.27
N TRP A 346 -10.67 3.97 -26.07
CA TRP A 346 -11.01 2.66 -25.49
C TRP A 346 -12.54 2.55 -25.32
N GLY A 347 -13.14 3.60 -24.79
CA GLY A 347 -14.58 3.69 -24.52
C GLY A 347 -14.97 3.01 -23.19
N PRO A 348 -16.23 3.18 -22.76
CA PRO A 348 -16.73 2.56 -21.55
C PRO A 348 -16.63 1.04 -21.56
N GLY A 349 -16.17 0.45 -20.45
CA GLY A 349 -16.05 -1.00 -20.27
C GLY A 349 -14.87 -1.67 -20.98
N ARG A 350 -13.94 -0.86 -21.50
CA ARG A 350 -12.79 -1.31 -22.28
C ARG A 350 -11.49 -0.72 -21.75
N ILE A 351 -10.40 -1.39 -22.09
CA ILE A 351 -9.04 -0.97 -21.75
C ILE A 351 -8.06 -1.39 -22.83
N ASP A 352 -6.95 -0.66 -22.94
CA ASP A 352 -5.72 -1.16 -23.54
C ASP A 352 -4.76 -1.56 -22.41
N PRO A 353 -4.70 -2.84 -22.04
CA PRO A 353 -4.04 -3.25 -20.80
C PRO A 353 -2.51 -3.38 -20.95
N PHE A 354 -2.00 -3.47 -22.16
CA PHE A 354 -0.62 -3.92 -22.40
C PHE A 354 0.25 -2.90 -23.14
N ASN A 355 -0.30 -1.98 -23.94
CA ASN A 355 0.50 -0.88 -24.47
C ASN A 355 1.08 0.03 -23.37
N PRO A 356 0.36 0.35 -22.27
CA PRO A 356 0.96 1.03 -21.12
C PRO A 356 2.17 0.27 -20.54
N VAL A 357 2.12 -1.06 -20.50
CA VAL A 357 3.22 -1.91 -20.02
C VAL A 357 4.40 -1.87 -20.99
N LYS A 358 4.15 -2.05 -22.30
CA LYS A 358 5.20 -2.01 -23.33
C LYS A 358 5.95 -0.68 -23.33
N PHE A 359 5.23 0.43 -23.38
CA PHE A 359 5.85 1.74 -23.52
C PHE A 359 6.38 2.29 -22.19
N GLY A 360 5.65 2.03 -21.10
CA GLY A 360 5.96 2.55 -19.78
C GLY A 360 6.99 1.71 -19.01
N MET A 361 6.77 0.40 -18.90
CA MET A 361 7.59 -0.48 -18.06
C MET A 361 8.74 -1.14 -18.83
N LEU A 362 8.46 -1.64 -20.03
CA LEU A 362 9.48 -2.27 -20.88
C LEU A 362 10.29 -1.24 -21.68
N HIS A 363 9.90 0.04 -21.63
CA HIS A 363 10.55 1.15 -22.34
C HIS A 363 10.68 0.92 -23.85
N LEU A 364 9.74 0.18 -24.43
CA LEU A 364 9.68 -0.05 -25.87
C LEU A 364 9.15 1.19 -26.59
N ALA A 365 9.56 1.35 -27.85
CA ALA A 365 9.04 2.41 -28.70
C ALA A 365 7.53 2.23 -28.96
N ASP A 366 6.83 3.34 -29.19
CA ASP A 366 5.45 3.32 -29.67
C ASP A 366 5.40 2.65 -31.04
N ASP A 367 4.82 1.45 -31.10
CA ASP A 367 4.74 0.61 -32.31
C ASP A 367 3.36 0.67 -33.00
N GLU A 368 2.56 1.70 -32.68
CA GLU A 368 1.24 1.98 -33.27
C GLU A 368 0.16 0.91 -33.08
N THR A 369 0.48 -0.19 -32.38
CA THR A 369 -0.47 -1.28 -32.11
C THR A 369 -1.65 -0.85 -31.26
N ILE A 370 -2.82 -1.50 -31.44
CA ILE A 370 -4.05 -1.20 -30.70
C ILE A 370 -4.39 -2.38 -29.78
N GLY A 371 -4.39 -2.17 -28.47
CA GLY A 371 -4.68 -3.22 -27.47
C GLY A 371 -6.08 -3.16 -26.88
N ASN A 372 -6.98 -2.34 -27.43
CA ASN A 372 -8.32 -2.14 -26.90
C ASN A 372 -9.09 -3.47 -26.83
N SER A 373 -9.63 -3.79 -25.66
CA SER A 373 -10.49 -4.95 -25.47
C SER A 373 -11.52 -4.70 -24.36
N ASP A 374 -12.63 -5.44 -24.40
CA ASP A 374 -13.59 -5.45 -23.30
C ASP A 374 -12.93 -6.06 -22.06
N MET A 375 -13.31 -5.56 -20.88
CA MET A 375 -12.91 -6.18 -19.61
C MET A 375 -13.36 -7.64 -19.56
N GLN A 376 -12.61 -8.49 -18.86
CA GLN A 376 -13.00 -9.88 -18.66
C GLN A 376 -13.71 -10.09 -17.33
N ALA A 377 -14.64 -11.04 -17.31
CA ALA A 377 -15.10 -11.59 -16.05
C ALA A 377 -14.01 -12.47 -15.45
N VAL A 378 -13.72 -12.25 -14.17
CA VAL A 378 -12.66 -12.91 -13.39
C VAL A 378 -13.22 -13.76 -12.24
N TRP A 379 -14.52 -14.03 -12.23
CA TRP A 379 -15.11 -15.06 -11.38
C TRP A 379 -14.76 -16.48 -11.84
N ASN A 380 -14.97 -17.45 -10.94
CA ASN A 380 -14.92 -18.88 -11.20
C ASN A 380 -13.54 -19.38 -11.64
N LEU A 381 -12.44 -18.78 -11.17
CA LEU A 381 -11.11 -19.19 -11.64
C LEU A 381 -10.77 -20.64 -11.27
N ASP A 382 -11.21 -21.15 -10.11
CA ASP A 382 -11.01 -22.57 -9.78
C ASP A 382 -11.86 -23.51 -10.64
N ALA A 383 -13.03 -23.07 -11.10
CA ALA A 383 -13.84 -23.85 -12.03
C ALA A 383 -13.15 -23.96 -13.39
N ARG A 384 -12.50 -22.87 -13.86
CA ARG A 384 -11.71 -22.87 -15.10
C ARG A 384 -10.49 -23.79 -14.96
N GLU A 385 -9.77 -23.70 -13.84
CA GLU A 385 -8.61 -24.55 -13.55
C GLU A 385 -8.97 -26.04 -13.53
N ARG A 386 -10.15 -26.41 -13.00
CA ARG A 386 -10.64 -27.79 -13.03
C ARG A 386 -10.97 -28.31 -14.43
N ILE A 387 -11.45 -27.43 -15.31
CA ILE A 387 -11.74 -27.78 -16.72
C ILE A 387 -10.44 -27.97 -17.49
N ARG A 388 -9.50 -27.03 -17.35
CA ARG A 388 -8.20 -27.11 -17.98
C ARG A 388 -7.13 -26.54 -17.05
N PRO A 389 -6.35 -27.40 -16.37
CA PRO A 389 -5.22 -26.96 -15.56
C PRO A 389 -4.22 -26.17 -16.40
N HIS A 390 -3.72 -25.06 -15.87
CA HIS A 390 -2.86 -24.13 -16.61
C HIS A 390 -3.48 -23.68 -17.96
N GLY A 391 -4.80 -23.47 -17.97
CA GLY A 391 -5.51 -22.93 -19.12
C GLY A 391 -5.09 -21.48 -19.43
N PRO A 392 -5.32 -21.02 -20.67
CA PRO A 392 -5.03 -19.66 -21.10
C PRO A 392 -5.88 -18.63 -20.34
N LEU A 393 -5.23 -17.52 -20.00
CA LEU A 393 -5.77 -16.31 -19.38
C LEU A 393 -5.48 -15.11 -20.30
N HIS A 394 -6.21 -14.01 -20.11
CA HIS A 394 -6.36 -12.93 -21.09
C HIS A 394 -7.04 -13.40 -22.39
N TRP A 395 -7.32 -12.47 -23.29
CA TRP A 395 -8.13 -12.74 -24.50
C TRP A 395 -7.39 -13.63 -25.51
N ASP A 396 -6.07 -13.63 -25.43
CA ASP A 396 -5.11 -14.23 -26.34
C ASP A 396 -4.28 -15.36 -25.70
N GLY A 397 -4.50 -15.66 -24.42
CA GLY A 397 -3.76 -16.72 -23.73
C GLY A 397 -2.34 -16.36 -23.35
N LEU A 398 -2.04 -15.06 -23.15
CA LEU A 398 -0.69 -14.58 -22.76
C LEU A 398 -0.16 -15.19 -21.47
N ASN A 399 -1.05 -15.61 -20.57
CA ASN A 399 -0.68 -16.19 -19.29
C ASN A 399 -1.45 -17.49 -19.06
N ASN A 400 -0.90 -18.35 -18.20
CA ASN A 400 -1.54 -19.59 -17.79
C ASN A 400 -1.54 -19.80 -16.26
N SER A 401 -1.23 -18.73 -15.53
CA SER A 401 -1.14 -18.71 -14.06
C SER A 401 -1.99 -17.59 -13.50
N VAL A 402 -3.03 -17.93 -12.74
CA VAL A 402 -3.88 -16.95 -12.06
C VAL A 402 -3.04 -16.05 -11.15
N ARG A 403 -2.08 -16.63 -10.43
CA ARG A 403 -1.18 -15.88 -9.54
C ARG A 403 -0.36 -14.86 -10.32
N GLU A 404 0.18 -15.25 -11.47
CA GLU A 404 0.92 -14.34 -12.34
C GLU A 404 0.03 -13.21 -12.86
N VAL A 405 -1.19 -13.54 -13.32
CA VAL A 405 -2.14 -12.53 -13.82
C VAL A 405 -2.53 -11.53 -12.73
N VAL A 406 -2.77 -11.98 -11.50
CA VAL A 406 -3.09 -11.07 -10.38
C VAL A 406 -1.91 -10.12 -10.11
N ILE A 407 -0.68 -10.62 -10.08
CA ILE A 407 0.51 -9.80 -9.81
C ILE A 407 0.79 -8.84 -10.97
N SER A 408 0.82 -9.34 -12.21
CA SER A 408 1.09 -8.53 -13.41
C SER A 408 0.01 -7.48 -13.64
N SER A 409 -1.27 -7.79 -13.38
CA SER A 409 -2.35 -6.80 -13.43
C SER A 409 -2.17 -5.71 -12.36
N ALA A 410 -1.79 -6.07 -11.14
CA ALA A 410 -1.51 -5.08 -10.09
C ALA A 410 -0.34 -4.16 -10.49
N LEU A 411 0.74 -4.72 -11.06
CA LEU A 411 1.83 -3.93 -11.61
C LEU A 411 1.33 -2.98 -12.71
N GLY A 412 0.53 -3.49 -13.66
CA GLY A 412 -0.16 -2.71 -14.70
C GLY A 412 -0.97 -1.53 -14.17
N ASP A 413 -1.64 -1.72 -13.03
CA ASP A 413 -2.43 -0.72 -12.31
C ASP A 413 -1.57 0.21 -11.41
N GLY A 414 -0.24 0.12 -11.51
CA GLY A 414 0.71 1.04 -10.90
C GLY A 414 1.31 0.58 -9.57
N THR A 415 1.16 -0.70 -9.20
CA THR A 415 1.80 -1.23 -8.00
C THR A 415 3.32 -1.12 -8.08
N VAL A 416 3.95 -0.73 -6.97
CA VAL A 416 5.42 -0.59 -6.87
C VAL A 416 6.00 -1.55 -5.84
N ALA A 417 7.20 -2.05 -6.10
CA ALA A 417 7.87 -3.07 -5.28
C ALA A 417 7.94 -2.71 -3.78
N ARG A 418 8.10 -1.43 -3.44
CA ARG A 418 8.18 -0.97 -2.05
C ARG A 418 6.86 -1.11 -1.27
N GLU A 419 5.72 -1.05 -1.97
CA GLU A 419 4.37 -1.06 -1.38
C GLU A 419 3.61 -2.35 -1.70
N PHE A 420 4.24 -3.25 -2.46
CA PHE A 420 3.69 -4.55 -2.80
C PHE A 420 3.55 -5.45 -1.56
N SER A 421 2.45 -6.20 -1.52
CA SER A 421 2.16 -7.18 -0.46
C SER A 421 1.66 -8.47 -1.08
N MET A 422 2.41 -9.57 -0.90
CA MET A 422 1.93 -10.89 -1.33
C MET A 422 0.64 -11.31 -0.61
N PRO A 423 0.50 -11.17 0.72
CA PRO A 423 -0.75 -11.49 1.41
C PRO A 423 -1.96 -10.72 0.86
N ALA A 424 -1.78 -9.46 0.43
CA ALA A 424 -2.82 -8.69 -0.23
C ALA A 424 -3.27 -9.34 -1.55
N MET A 425 -2.32 -9.71 -2.41
CA MET A 425 -2.62 -10.38 -3.68
C MET A 425 -3.27 -11.74 -3.46
N GLU A 426 -2.84 -12.49 -2.45
CA GLU A 426 -3.42 -13.79 -2.09
C GLU A 426 -4.89 -13.69 -1.65
N ARG A 427 -5.30 -12.58 -1.00
CA ARG A 427 -6.73 -12.33 -0.69
C ARG A 427 -7.55 -12.15 -1.95
N ILE A 428 -7.06 -11.35 -2.89
CA ILE A 428 -7.71 -11.12 -4.19
C ILE A 428 -7.80 -12.44 -4.96
N GLU A 429 -6.70 -13.18 -5.06
CA GLU A 429 -6.66 -14.48 -5.74
C GLU A 429 -7.67 -15.46 -5.13
N ARG A 430 -7.67 -15.61 -3.80
CA ARG A 430 -8.60 -16.50 -3.09
C ARG A 430 -10.06 -16.15 -3.36
N PHE A 431 -10.39 -14.85 -3.36
CA PHE A 431 -11.73 -14.39 -3.65
C PHE A 431 -12.16 -14.73 -5.07
N LEU A 432 -11.35 -14.40 -6.08
CA LEU A 432 -11.68 -14.61 -7.50
C LEU A 432 -11.75 -16.09 -7.89
N ARG A 433 -10.93 -16.92 -7.24
CA ARG A 433 -10.98 -18.38 -7.35
C ARG A 433 -12.30 -18.97 -6.91
N ALA A 434 -12.80 -18.52 -5.75
CA ALA A 434 -13.99 -19.06 -5.12
C ALA A 434 -15.31 -18.40 -5.59
N LEU A 435 -15.27 -17.17 -6.10
CA LEU A 435 -16.45 -16.39 -6.47
C LEU A 435 -17.19 -17.02 -7.66
N PRO A 436 -18.45 -17.48 -7.49
CA PRO A 436 -19.26 -17.93 -8.63
C PRO A 436 -19.84 -16.74 -9.42
N PRO A 437 -20.16 -16.91 -10.72
CA PRO A 437 -21.00 -15.97 -11.44
C PRO A 437 -22.38 -15.88 -10.79
N PRO A 438 -23.06 -14.73 -10.88
CA PRO A 438 -24.44 -14.63 -10.42
C PRO A 438 -25.34 -15.60 -11.22
N PRO A 439 -26.39 -16.16 -10.59
CA PRO A 439 -27.35 -16.99 -11.29
C PRO A 439 -28.05 -16.17 -12.39
N SER A 440 -28.42 -16.84 -13.48
CA SER A 440 -29.23 -16.20 -14.52
C SER A 440 -30.52 -15.65 -13.89
N PRO A 441 -30.84 -14.37 -14.08
CA PRO A 441 -32.09 -13.79 -13.62
C PRO A 441 -33.28 -14.19 -14.51
N HIS A 442 -33.01 -14.74 -15.70
CA HIS A 442 -34.04 -15.18 -16.63
C HIS A 442 -34.53 -16.58 -16.25
N GLN A 443 -35.86 -16.75 -16.24
CA GLN A 443 -36.54 -18.02 -15.97
C GLN A 443 -37.37 -18.45 -17.19
N PRO A 444 -36.71 -18.86 -18.31
CA PRO A 444 -37.41 -19.39 -19.48
C PRO A 444 -38.15 -20.69 -19.12
N ASP A 445 -39.18 -21.04 -19.90
CA ASP A 445 -39.90 -22.29 -19.67
C ASP A 445 -38.97 -23.51 -19.85
N PRO A 446 -39.16 -24.59 -19.07
CA PRO A 446 -38.26 -25.75 -19.10
C PRO A 446 -38.14 -26.40 -20.49
N ALA A 447 -39.21 -26.44 -21.29
CA ALA A 447 -39.15 -27.05 -22.61
C ALA A 447 -38.29 -26.23 -23.58
N THR A 448 -38.32 -24.89 -23.48
CA THR A 448 -37.42 -24.00 -24.23
C THR A 448 -35.97 -24.19 -23.81
N VAL A 449 -35.69 -24.37 -22.52
CA VAL A 449 -34.34 -24.70 -22.04
C VAL A 449 -33.85 -26.01 -22.63
N GLU A 450 -34.67 -27.07 -22.63
CA GLU A 450 -34.28 -28.36 -23.21
C GLU A 450 -34.01 -28.28 -24.71
N ARG A 451 -34.87 -27.57 -25.48
CA ARG A 451 -34.59 -27.33 -26.92
C ARG A 451 -33.28 -26.56 -27.11
N GLY A 452 -33.01 -25.56 -26.27
CA GLY A 452 -31.77 -24.79 -26.28
C GLY A 452 -30.54 -25.64 -26.01
N LYS A 453 -30.60 -26.59 -25.06
CA LYS A 453 -29.51 -27.52 -24.76
C LYS A 453 -29.13 -28.37 -25.97
N VAL A 454 -30.12 -28.87 -26.72
CA VAL A 454 -29.87 -29.66 -27.95
C VAL A 454 -29.14 -28.82 -29.00
N VAL A 455 -29.59 -27.59 -29.24
CA VAL A 455 -28.94 -26.66 -30.19
C VAL A 455 -27.52 -26.31 -29.73
N PHE A 456 -27.33 -26.02 -28.45
CA PHE A 456 -26.01 -25.72 -27.88
C PHE A 456 -25.05 -26.91 -28.00
N ALA A 457 -25.51 -28.12 -27.69
CA ALA A 457 -24.71 -29.34 -27.79
C ALA A 457 -24.23 -29.59 -29.24
N ALA A 458 -25.11 -29.38 -30.22
CA ALA A 458 -24.78 -29.62 -31.62
C ALA A 458 -23.84 -28.56 -32.24
N ASN A 459 -23.91 -27.30 -31.77
CA ASN A 459 -23.28 -26.18 -32.49
C ASN A 459 -22.20 -25.43 -31.70
N CYS A 460 -22.26 -25.43 -30.36
CA CYS A 460 -21.45 -24.56 -29.51
C CYS A 460 -20.54 -25.35 -28.56
N ALA A 461 -20.97 -26.54 -28.16
CA ALA A 461 -20.35 -27.29 -27.07
C ALA A 461 -18.88 -27.64 -27.30
N ALA A 462 -18.46 -27.80 -28.56
CA ALA A 462 -17.06 -28.11 -28.89
C ALA A 462 -16.06 -27.11 -28.30
N CYS A 463 -16.44 -25.82 -28.22
CA CYS A 463 -15.61 -24.73 -27.71
C CYS A 463 -16.10 -24.15 -26.37
N HIS A 464 -17.40 -24.26 -26.05
CA HIS A 464 -18.00 -23.57 -24.90
C HIS A 464 -18.51 -24.50 -23.78
N ALA A 465 -18.72 -25.79 -24.03
CA ALA A 465 -19.15 -26.70 -22.98
C ALA A 465 -17.97 -27.08 -22.07
N PRO A 466 -18.15 -27.27 -20.76
CA PRO A 466 -17.05 -27.63 -19.85
C PRO A 466 -16.23 -28.86 -20.27
N ASP A 467 -16.86 -29.82 -20.94
CA ASP A 467 -16.27 -31.06 -21.48
C ASP A 467 -15.91 -30.97 -22.98
N GLY A 468 -16.10 -29.80 -23.60
CA GLY A 468 -15.75 -29.54 -24.98
C GLY A 468 -14.24 -29.67 -25.23
N PRO A 469 -13.80 -30.30 -26.34
CA PRO A 469 -12.38 -30.53 -26.63
C PRO A 469 -11.54 -29.25 -26.74
N ARG A 470 -12.17 -28.12 -27.07
CA ARG A 470 -11.51 -26.82 -27.29
C ARG A 470 -11.84 -25.79 -26.22
N THR A 471 -12.53 -26.20 -25.17
CA THR A 471 -12.89 -25.31 -24.07
C THR A 471 -11.65 -24.86 -23.34
N LEU A 472 -11.56 -23.55 -23.10
CA LEU A 472 -10.40 -22.87 -22.56
C LEU A 472 -9.13 -23.17 -23.37
N SER A 473 -9.17 -23.17 -24.71
CA SER A 473 -7.96 -23.16 -25.54
C SER A 473 -7.92 -21.91 -26.41
N VAL A 474 -6.72 -21.51 -26.83
CA VAL A 474 -6.55 -20.42 -27.79
C VAL A 474 -7.02 -20.92 -29.16
N ILE A 475 -7.93 -20.17 -29.78
CA ILE A 475 -8.48 -20.48 -31.10
C ILE A 475 -7.77 -19.61 -32.14
N PRO A 476 -7.30 -20.17 -33.27
CA PRO A 476 -6.66 -19.38 -34.32
C PRO A 476 -7.57 -18.25 -34.82
N LEU A 477 -7.01 -17.04 -35.01
CA LEU A 477 -7.75 -15.86 -35.46
C LEU A 477 -8.48 -16.08 -36.78
N ALA A 478 -7.83 -16.76 -37.73
CA ALA A 478 -8.42 -17.10 -39.02
C ALA A 478 -9.67 -17.98 -38.90
N GLU A 479 -9.82 -18.69 -37.79
CA GLU A 479 -10.99 -19.52 -37.52
C GLU A 479 -12.07 -18.75 -36.75
N VAL A 480 -11.71 -18.01 -35.69
CA VAL A 480 -12.69 -17.27 -34.87
C VAL A 480 -13.24 -16.03 -35.58
N GLY A 481 -12.46 -15.43 -36.50
CA GLY A 481 -12.91 -14.33 -37.36
C GLY A 481 -13.17 -12.99 -36.66
N THR A 482 -12.61 -12.79 -35.46
CA THR A 482 -12.72 -11.53 -34.70
C THR A 482 -11.63 -10.52 -35.09
N ASP A 483 -11.77 -9.28 -34.62
CA ASP A 483 -10.76 -8.22 -34.81
C ASP A 483 -9.36 -8.67 -34.34
N ILE A 484 -8.35 -8.41 -35.18
CA ILE A 484 -6.98 -8.89 -34.99
C ILE A 484 -6.15 -8.02 -34.04
N ASN A 485 -6.54 -6.77 -33.81
CA ASN A 485 -5.66 -5.74 -33.22
C ASN A 485 -5.18 -6.15 -31.83
N ARG A 486 -6.10 -6.59 -30.96
CA ARG A 486 -5.77 -7.00 -29.60
C ARG A 486 -4.72 -8.11 -29.58
N SER A 487 -4.83 -9.09 -30.46
CA SER A 487 -3.88 -10.22 -30.54
C SER A 487 -2.52 -9.86 -31.13
N HIS A 488 -2.46 -8.85 -32.00
CA HIS A 488 -1.22 -8.39 -32.62
C HIS A 488 -0.47 -7.36 -31.77
N MET A 489 -1.12 -6.83 -30.73
CA MET A 489 -0.53 -5.80 -29.88
C MET A 489 0.64 -6.32 -29.05
N TRP A 490 0.63 -7.58 -28.59
CA TRP A 490 1.77 -8.16 -27.88
C TRP A 490 2.77 -8.76 -28.86
N THR A 491 3.80 -7.98 -29.19
CA THR A 491 4.79 -8.32 -30.22
C THR A 491 5.85 -9.31 -29.69
N GLU A 492 6.57 -9.97 -30.60
CA GLU A 492 7.71 -10.83 -30.21
C GLU A 492 8.77 -10.07 -29.42
N LEU A 493 9.04 -8.81 -29.80
CA LEU A 493 9.92 -7.93 -29.05
C LEU A 493 9.42 -7.68 -27.62
N ALA A 494 8.11 -7.49 -27.43
CA ALA A 494 7.52 -7.33 -26.11
C ALA A 494 7.67 -8.61 -25.27
N ARG A 495 7.40 -9.78 -25.85
CA ARG A 495 7.61 -11.09 -25.21
C ARG A 495 9.07 -11.28 -24.79
N ASP A 496 10.03 -10.97 -25.65
CA ASP A 496 11.46 -11.23 -25.38
C ASP A 496 12.06 -10.25 -24.37
N THR A 497 11.39 -9.10 -24.15
CA THR A 497 11.79 -8.08 -23.17
C THR A 497 11.15 -8.27 -21.80
N TYR A 498 9.93 -8.83 -21.76
CA TYR A 498 9.16 -9.13 -20.55
C TYR A 498 9.75 -10.32 -19.78
#